data_AF-A0AAV6TXS4-F1
#
_entry.id   AF-A0AAV6TXS4-F1
#
_cell.length_a   1.000
_cell.length_b   1.000
_cell.length_c   1.000
_cell.angle_alpha   90.00
_cell.angle_beta   90.00
_cell.angle_gamma   90.00
#
_symmetry.space_group_name_H-M   'P 1'
#
loop_
_entity.id
_entity.type
_entity.pdbx_description
1 polymer ?
#
loop_
_entity_poly.entity_id
_entity_poly.type
_entity_poly.pdbx_seq_one_letter_code
_entity_poly.pdbx_strand_id
1 'polypeptide(L)'
;MEPDAMNDFKKLCEGSALNVRVKHCADRIVFKTPTLILTNDPLEICTDPAFKDIRVKHLKWRKAPFLKDIPKKTYPMAFFDILDFYDIKF
;
A
#
# COMPACT_ATOMS: atom_id res chain seq x y z
N MET A 1 15.38 9.09 6.00
CA MET A 1 14.86 9.83 4.82
C MET A 1 15.22 11.31 4.91
N GLU A 2 15.39 12.05 3.81
CA GLU A 2 15.53 13.53 3.87
C GLU A 2 14.24 14.19 4.42
N PRO A 3 14.33 15.30 5.17
CA PRO A 3 13.16 15.92 5.83
C PRO A 3 12.05 16.34 4.87
N ASP A 4 12.43 16.86 3.70
CA ASP A 4 11.48 17.32 2.68
C ASP A 4 10.74 16.16 2.03
N ALA A 5 11.48 15.09 1.71
CA ALA A 5 10.90 13.85 1.21
C ALA A 5 9.91 13.24 2.19
N MET A 6 10.20 13.29 3.51
CA MET A 6 9.30 12.81 4.55
C MET A 6 7.98 13.61 4.60
N ASN A 7 8.06 14.93 4.44
CA ASN A 7 6.87 15.79 4.44
C ASN A 7 5.99 15.55 3.20
N ASP A 8 6.61 15.33 2.04
CA ASP A 8 5.85 15.01 0.83
C ASP A 8 5.25 13.60 0.90
N PHE A 9 5.92 12.65 1.54
CA PHE A 9 5.37 11.31 1.80
C PHE A 9 4.15 11.35 2.74
N LYS A 10 4.15 12.25 3.75
CA LYS A 10 2.97 12.47 4.60
C LYS A 10 1.78 12.95 3.77
N LYS A 11 1.99 13.93 2.89
CA LYS A 11 0.96 14.46 1.97
C LYS A 11 0.43 13.37 1.04
N LEU A 12 1.32 12.55 0.49
CA LEU A 12 0.96 11.44 -0.39
C LEU A 12 0.08 10.42 0.33
N CYS A 13 0.46 9.98 1.53
CA CYS A 13 -0.26 8.95 2.28
C CYS A 13 -1.58 9.46 2.91
N GLU A 14 -1.67 10.74 3.28
CA GLU A 14 -2.94 11.31 3.79
C GLU A 14 -3.93 11.71 2.68
N GLY A 15 -3.45 11.78 1.43
CA GLY A 15 -4.25 12.17 0.28
C GLY A 15 -4.40 13.69 0.11
N SER A 16 -3.44 14.47 0.60
CA SER A 16 -3.34 15.91 0.35
C SER A 16 -2.78 16.17 -1.05
N ALA A 17 -3.12 17.33 -1.62
CA ALA A 17 -2.54 17.74 -2.90
C ALA A 17 -1.03 17.96 -2.76
N LEU A 18 -0.25 17.40 -3.68
CA LEU A 18 1.21 17.48 -3.71
C LEU A 18 1.69 17.97 -5.08
N ASN A 19 2.58 18.95 -5.09
CA ASN A 19 3.29 19.34 -6.31
C ASN A 19 4.46 18.38 -6.53
N VAL A 20 4.46 17.67 -7.66
CA VAL A 20 5.53 16.75 -8.05
C VAL A 20 6.27 17.28 -9.27
N ARG A 21 7.60 17.27 -9.14
CA ARG A 21 8.49 17.61 -10.23
C ARG A 21 8.63 16.42 -11.17
N VAL A 22 8.09 16.54 -12.38
CA VAL A 22 8.14 15.50 -13.39
C VAL A 22 9.36 15.74 -14.29
N LYS A 23 10.22 14.74 -14.43
CA LYS A 23 11.42 14.87 -15.24
C LYS A 23 11.04 15.16 -16.70
N HIS A 24 11.66 16.18 -17.31
CA HIS A 24 11.40 16.63 -18.68
C HIS A 24 9.96 17.07 -18.97
N CYS A 25 9.18 17.42 -17.94
CA CYS A 25 7.84 17.96 -18.09
C CYS A 25 7.64 19.12 -17.11
N ALA A 26 6.61 19.93 -17.33
CA ALA A 26 6.19 20.91 -16.34
C ALA A 26 5.70 20.19 -15.06
N ASP A 27 5.87 20.84 -13.92
CA ASP A 27 5.40 20.32 -12.64
C ASP A 27 3.90 20.00 -12.71
N ARG A 28 3.53 18.96 -11.97
CA ARG A 28 2.16 18.45 -11.93
C ARG A 28 1.68 18.38 -10.50
N ILE A 29 0.36 18.46 -10.33
CA ILE A 29 -0.29 18.28 -9.04
C ILE A 29 -0.80 16.84 -8.98
N VAL A 30 -0.37 16.11 -7.95
CA VAL A 30 -1.01 14.85 -7.57
C VAL A 30 -2.17 15.18 -6.65
N PHE A 31 -3.37 14.86 -7.12
CA PHE A 31 -4.59 14.96 -6.32
C PHE A 31 -4.74 13.76 -5.39
N LYS A 32 -5.71 13.83 -4.49
CA LYS A 32 -6.04 12.76 -3.55
C LYS A 32 -6.21 11.42 -4.28
N THR A 33 -5.28 10.50 -4.02
CA THR A 33 -5.22 9.20 -4.69
C THR A 33 -4.93 8.10 -3.68
N PRO A 34 -5.67 6.97 -3.68
CA PRO A 34 -5.32 5.82 -2.85
C PRO A 34 -3.95 5.27 -3.26
N THR A 35 -3.04 5.16 -2.30
CA THR A 35 -1.66 4.73 -2.57
C THR A 35 -1.42 3.33 -1.99
N LEU A 36 -0.89 2.43 -2.83
CA LEU A 36 -0.44 1.10 -2.42
C LEU A 36 1.08 1.02 -2.53
N ILE A 37 1.74 0.65 -1.43
CA ILE A 37 3.20 0.47 -1.39
C ILE A 37 3.49 -1.01 -1.18
N LEU A 38 4.22 -1.60 -2.13
CA LEU A 38 4.68 -2.99 -2.05
C LEU A 38 6.20 -2.98 -1.88
N THR A 39 6.67 -3.61 -0.82
CA THR A 39 8.10 -3.68 -0.47
C THR A 39 8.39 -5.00 0.22
N ASN A 40 9.59 -5.53 -0.01
CA ASN A 40 10.12 -6.64 0.77
C ASN A 40 10.93 -6.15 1.98
N ASP A 41 11.35 -4.89 1.94
CA ASP A 41 12.19 -4.26 2.94
C ASP A 41 11.37 -3.41 3.91
N PRO A 42 11.74 -3.37 5.20
CA PRO A 42 11.10 -2.51 6.16
C PRO A 42 11.35 -1.04 5.80
N LEU A 43 10.28 -0.29 5.59
CA LEU A 43 10.35 1.16 5.36
C LEU A 43 10.29 1.90 6.70
N GLU A 44 10.97 3.04 6.81
CA GLU A 44 10.96 3.90 8.01
C GLU A 44 9.53 4.32 8.40
N ILE A 45 8.68 4.59 7.39
CA ILE A 45 7.26 4.94 7.57
C ILE A 45 6.46 3.84 8.29
N CYS A 46 6.95 2.59 8.27
CA CYS A 46 6.25 1.48 8.91
C CYS A 46 6.28 1.57 10.45
N THR A 47 7.28 2.28 10.98
CA THR A 47 7.51 2.46 12.41
C THR A 47 7.31 3.90 12.88
N ASP A 48 7.30 4.86 11.97
CA ASP A 48 7.17 6.27 12.28
C ASP A 48 5.76 6.60 12.85
N PRO A 49 5.65 7.26 14.02
CA PRO A 49 4.38 7.64 14.63
C PRO A 49 3.48 8.53 13.76
N ALA A 50 4.06 9.30 12.84
CA ALA A 50 3.31 10.16 11.93
C ALA A 50 2.57 9.37 10.83
N PHE A 51 2.86 8.08 10.67
CA PHE A 51 2.32 7.22 9.62
C PHE A 51 1.56 6.03 10.18
N LYS A 52 2.14 5.36 11.17
CA LYS A 52 1.60 4.15 11.77
C LYS A 52 0.20 4.39 12.33
N ASP A 53 -0.77 3.64 11.81
CA ASP A 53 -2.18 3.65 12.23
C ASP A 53 -2.94 4.98 12.00
N ILE A 54 -2.31 5.95 11.33
CA ILE A 54 -2.93 7.24 10.97
C ILE A 54 -3.04 7.38 9.45
N ARG A 55 -1.91 7.27 8.73
CA ARG A 55 -1.81 7.49 7.28
C ARG A 55 -1.57 6.21 6.50
N VAL A 56 -1.12 5.14 7.15
CA VAL A 56 -0.77 3.88 6.49
C VAL A 56 -1.30 2.69 7.30
N LYS A 57 -1.89 1.73 6.59
CA LYS A 57 -2.19 0.40 7.13
C LYS A 57 -1.16 -0.59 6.60
N HIS A 58 -0.52 -1.34 7.50
CA HIS A 58 0.51 -2.31 7.12
C HIS A 58 -0.07 -3.73 7.07
N LEU A 59 0.16 -4.41 5.95
CA LEU A 59 -0.17 -5.82 5.77
C LEU A 59 1.12 -6.60 5.57
N LYS A 60 1.36 -7.62 6.41
CA LYS A 60 2.51 -8.51 6.28
C LYS A 60 2.12 -9.73 5.46
N TRP A 61 2.67 -9.82 4.26
CA TRP A 61 2.54 -11.00 3.41
C TRP A 61 3.39 -12.12 4.00
N ARG A 62 2.76 -13.26 4.27
CA ARG A 62 3.45 -14.47 4.69
C ARG A 62 3.47 -15.45 3.52
N LYS A 63 4.51 -16.27 3.45
CA LYS A 63 4.50 -17.42 2.56
C LYS A 63 3.28 -18.27 2.91
N ALA A 64 2.57 -18.73 1.88
CA ALA A 64 1.47 -19.66 1.99
C ALA A 64 1.92 -20.98 1.34
N PRO A 65 2.62 -21.88 2.07
CA PRO A 65 3.20 -23.09 1.47
C PRO A 65 2.16 -23.99 0.82
N PHE A 66 0.94 -24.00 1.35
CA PHE A 66 -0.20 -24.75 0.82
C PHE A 66 -0.65 -24.30 -0.59
N LEU A 67 -0.29 -23.09 -1.02
CA LEU A 67 -0.57 -22.63 -2.39
C LEU A 67 0.46 -23.14 -3.41
N LYS A 68 1.59 -23.72 -2.98
CA LYS A 68 2.65 -24.22 -3.87
C LYS A 68 2.15 -25.35 -4.77
N ASP A 69 1.26 -26.19 -4.24
CA ASP A 69 0.79 -27.41 -4.91
C ASP A 69 -0.46 -27.14 -5.77
N ILE A 70 -0.91 -25.89 -5.86
CA ILE A 70 -2.06 -25.48 -6.68
C ILE A 70 -1.54 -24.94 -8.02
N PRO A 71 -1.63 -25.71 -9.13
CA PRO A 71 -1.10 -25.29 -10.43
C PRO A 71 -1.99 -24.27 -11.14
N LYS A 72 -3.20 -24.02 -10.61
CA LYS A 72 -4.21 -23.16 -11.22
C LYS A 72 -4.19 -21.79 -10.53
N LYS A 73 -4.29 -20.73 -11.33
CA LYS A 73 -4.63 -19.42 -10.79
C LYS A 73 -6.02 -19.50 -10.17
N THR A 74 -6.20 -18.87 -9.02
CA THR A 74 -7.53 -18.65 -8.45
C THR A 74 -8.39 -17.92 -9.47
N TYR A 75 -9.61 -18.40 -9.67
CA TYR A 75 -10.58 -17.73 -10.52
C TYR A 75 -11.09 -16.46 -9.81
N PRO A 76 -11.63 -15.46 -10.53
CA PRO A 76 -11.90 -14.13 -9.97
C PRO A 76 -12.79 -14.11 -8.71
N MET A 77 -13.69 -15.09 -8.55
CA MET A 77 -14.58 -15.16 -7.38
C MET A 77 -13.97 -15.88 -6.18
N ALA A 78 -12.79 -16.51 -6.33
CA ALA A 78 -12.16 -17.25 -5.25
C ALA A 78 -11.92 -16.41 -3.99
N PHE A 79 -11.81 -15.09 -4.12
CA PHE A 79 -11.73 -14.19 -2.97
C PHE A 79 -13.00 -14.23 -2.11
N PHE A 80 -14.18 -14.17 -2.73
CA PHE A 80 -15.45 -14.25 -2.01
C PHE A 80 -15.65 -15.63 -1.39
N ASP A 81 -15.32 -16.70 -2.12
CA ASP A 81 -15.38 -18.07 -1.57
C ASP A 81 -14.50 -18.24 -0.33
N ILE A 82 -13.31 -17.61 -0.33
CA ILE A 82 -12.40 -17.63 0.82
C ILE A 82 -13.02 -16.87 2.01
N LEU A 83 -13.64 -15.72 1.77
CA LEU A 83 -14.29 -14.95 2.84
C LEU A 83 -15.47 -15.71 3.43
N ASP A 84 -16.29 -16.34 2.60
CA ASP A 84 -17.39 -17.20 3.02
C ASP A 84 -16.88 -18.42 3.80
N PHE A 85 -15.81 -19.06 3.33
CA PHE A 85 -15.21 -20.22 4.00
C PHE A 85 -14.70 -19.91 5.41
N TYR A 86 -14.19 -18.69 5.63
CA TYR A 86 -13.70 -18.24 6.93
C TYR A 86 -14.74 -17.46 7.76
N ASP A 87 -16.00 -17.37 7.31
CA ASP A 87 -17.10 -16.61 7.93
C ASP A 87 -16.70 -15.14 8.23
N ILE A 88 -15.93 -14.52 7.33
CA ILE A 88 -15.51 -13.12 7.45
C ILE A 88 -16.58 -12.25 6.81
N LYS A 89 -17.29 -11.45 7.63
CA LYS A 89 -18.28 -10.48 7.16
C LYS A 89 -17.63 -9.13 6.84
N PHE A 90 -18.02 -8.54 5.72
CA PHE A 90 -17.50 -7.27 5.18
C PHE A 90 -18.62 -6.34 4.75
#